data_AF-A0A940TVS7-F1
#
_entry.id   AF-A0A940TVS7-F1
#
_cell.length_a   1.000
_cell.length_b   1.000
_cell.length_c   1.000
_cell.angle_alpha   90.00
_cell.angle_beta   90.00
_cell.angle_gamma   90.00
#
_symmetry.space_group_name_H-M   'P 1'
#
loop_
_entity.id
_entity.type
_entity.pdbx_description
1 polymer ?
#
loop_
_entity_poly.entity_id
_entity_poly.type
_entity_poly.pdbx_seq_one_letter_code
_entity_poly.pdbx_strand_id
1 'polypeptide(L)'
;RSVADGSLDLEALKDSGLGTPDLRKRLLSIKGIGDYAAANLLMLLGHYDYLPVDTWAVKVVSYEWFDGQPVGRKEVEAAFEQWGAYKGLAYWLWDWSYLQTI
;
A
#
# COMPACT_ATOMS: atom_id res chain seq x y z
N ARG A 1 2.82 -23.52 -4.75
CA ARG A 1 3.21 -24.85 -4.20
C ARG A 1 3.17 -24.83 -2.68
N SER A 2 3.85 -23.88 -2.02
CA SER A 2 3.91 -23.78 -0.54
C SER A 2 2.56 -23.69 0.19
N VAL A 3 1.55 -23.08 -0.43
CA VAL A 3 0.18 -23.09 0.14
C VAL A 3 -0.45 -24.48 0.03
N ALA A 4 -0.30 -25.14 -1.12
CA ALA A 4 -0.89 -26.45 -1.38
C ALA A 4 -0.22 -27.59 -0.61
N ASP A 5 1.07 -27.46 -0.29
CA ASP A 5 1.80 -28.41 0.55
C ASP A 5 1.74 -28.07 2.06
N GLY A 6 1.02 -27.01 2.44
CA GLY A 6 0.79 -26.61 3.83
C GLY A 6 1.96 -25.91 4.52
N SER A 7 3.09 -25.71 3.85
CA SER A 7 4.24 -24.99 4.43
C SER A 7 4.00 -23.49 4.60
N LEU A 8 3.01 -22.93 3.92
CA LEU A 8 2.56 -21.54 4.08
C LEU A 8 1.06 -21.50 4.36
N ASP A 9 0.72 -21.28 5.63
CA ASP A 9 -0.65 -20.97 6.04
C ASP A 9 -0.93 -19.46 5.88
N LEU A 10 -1.76 -19.13 4.90
CA LEU A 10 -2.18 -17.76 4.61
C LEU A 10 -3.31 -17.28 5.55
N GLU A 11 -4.15 -18.18 6.05
CA GLU A 11 -5.27 -17.80 6.92
C GLU A 11 -4.73 -17.35 8.29
N ALA A 12 -3.63 -17.95 8.74
CA ALA A 12 -2.86 -17.49 9.91
C ALA A 12 -2.29 -16.06 9.79
N LEU A 13 -2.43 -15.38 8.65
CA LEU A 13 -2.09 -13.95 8.53
C LEU A 13 -3.21 -13.04 9.05
N LYS A 14 -4.48 -13.47 8.98
CA LYS A 14 -5.65 -12.69 9.44
C LYS A 14 -5.68 -12.57 10.96
N ASP A 15 -5.32 -13.64 11.66
CA ASP A 15 -5.41 -13.74 13.13
C ASP A 15 -4.02 -13.71 13.79
N SER A 16 -3.01 -13.13 13.14
CA SER A 16 -1.61 -13.27 13.58
C SER A 16 -1.30 -12.63 14.94
N GLY A 17 -2.13 -11.69 15.42
CA GLY A 17 -1.87 -10.89 16.62
C GLY A 17 -0.64 -9.97 16.52
N LEU A 18 0.02 -9.94 15.35
CA LEU A 18 1.21 -9.13 15.12
C LEU A 18 0.84 -7.67 14.85
N GLY A 19 1.69 -6.75 15.31
CA GLY A 19 1.62 -5.35 14.87
C GLY A 19 1.99 -5.21 13.39
N THR A 20 1.50 -4.14 12.76
CA THR A 20 1.73 -3.83 11.33
C THR A 20 3.19 -3.99 10.88
N PRO A 21 4.22 -3.50 11.62
CA PRO A 21 5.62 -3.64 11.20
C PRO A 21 6.10 -5.09 11.11
N ASP A 22 5.68 -5.95 12.04
CA ASP A 22 6.13 -7.34 12.08
C ASP A 22 5.35 -8.22 11.11
N LEU A 23 4.06 -7.95 10.93
CA LEU A 23 3.27 -8.55 9.86
C LEU A 23 3.85 -8.22 8.48
N ARG A 24 4.27 -6.96 8.26
CA ARG A 24 4.95 -6.54 7.03
C ARG A 24 6.24 -7.33 6.78
N LYS A 25 7.09 -7.51 7.81
CA LYS A 25 8.31 -8.31 7.69
C LYS A 25 7.99 -9.77 7.31
N ARG A 26 6.95 -10.35 7.92
CA ARG A 26 6.48 -11.70 7.58
C ARG A 26 6.03 -11.78 6.12
N LEU A 27 5.26 -10.81 5.63
CA LEU A 27 4.82 -10.76 4.23
C LEU A 27 6.02 -10.66 3.27
N LEU A 28 6.97 -9.77 3.54
CA LEU A 28 8.19 -9.60 2.73
C LEU A 28 9.10 -10.84 2.71
N SER A 29 8.97 -11.74 3.69
CA SER A 29 9.71 -13.01 3.70
C SER A 29 9.20 -14.02 2.67
N ILE A 30 7.98 -13.82 2.16
CA ILE A 30 7.37 -14.68 1.15
C ILE A 30 7.95 -14.32 -0.22
N LYS A 31 8.60 -15.29 -0.87
CA LYS A 31 9.21 -15.09 -2.19
C LYS A 31 8.20 -14.53 -3.19
N GLY A 32 8.56 -13.41 -3.81
CA GLY A 32 7.73 -12.70 -4.80
C GLY A 32 6.92 -11.54 -4.24
N ILE A 33 6.91 -11.35 -2.91
CA ILE A 33 6.26 -10.20 -2.28
C ILE A 33 7.30 -9.08 -2.07
N GLY A 34 7.23 -8.05 -2.90
CA GLY A 34 7.96 -6.80 -2.71
C GLY A 34 7.17 -5.77 -1.91
N ASP A 35 7.75 -4.59 -1.67
CA ASP A 35 7.15 -3.53 -0.84
C ASP A 35 5.73 -3.15 -1.26
N TYR A 36 5.49 -3.04 -2.57
CA TYR A 36 4.18 -2.72 -3.13
C TYR A 36 3.13 -3.81 -2.83
N ALA A 37 3.49 -5.08 -3.04
CA ALA A 37 2.61 -6.20 -2.77
C ALA A 37 2.33 -6.35 -1.27
N ALA A 38 3.36 -6.15 -0.43
CA ALA A 38 3.20 -6.17 1.02
C ALA A 38 2.24 -5.08 1.51
N ALA A 39 2.36 -3.85 1.00
CA ALA A 39 1.43 -2.77 1.36
C ALA A 39 -0.02 -3.08 0.95
N ASN A 40 -0.24 -3.64 -0.25
CA ASN A 40 -1.58 -4.07 -0.67
C ASN A 40 -2.15 -5.18 0.23
N LEU A 41 -1.35 -6.19 0.56
CA LEU A 41 -1.79 -7.28 1.44
C LEU A 41 -2.10 -6.80 2.85
N LEU A 42 -1.33 -5.82 3.37
CA LEU A 42 -1.64 -5.19 4.65
C LEU A 42 -3.02 -4.52 4.62
N MET A 43 -3.36 -3.80 3.56
CA MET A 43 -4.70 -3.18 3.43
C MET A 43 -5.82 -4.23 3.42
N LEU A 44 -5.62 -5.36 2.73
CA LEU A 44 -6.58 -6.48 2.73
C LEU A 44 -6.72 -7.13 4.11
N LEU A 45 -5.68 -7.08 4.93
CA LEU A 45 -5.66 -7.57 6.31
C LEU A 45 -6.11 -6.51 7.34
N GLY A 46 -6.55 -5.33 6.89
CA GLY A 46 -7.05 -4.26 7.78
C GLY A 46 -5.96 -3.36 8.38
N HIS A 47 -4.73 -3.44 7.87
CA HIS A 47 -3.60 -2.63 8.29
C HIS A 47 -3.31 -1.52 7.28
N TYR A 48 -3.52 -0.25 7.66
CA TYR A 48 -3.53 0.89 6.73
C TYR A 48 -2.32 1.82 6.85
N ASP A 49 -1.30 1.44 7.61
CA ASP A 49 -0.13 2.29 7.89
C ASP A 49 0.88 2.40 6.72
N TYR A 50 0.67 1.65 5.63
CA TYR A 50 1.57 1.61 4.47
C TYR A 50 0.81 1.87 3.16
N LEU A 51 1.44 2.63 2.27
CA LEU A 51 0.87 2.96 0.96
C LEU A 51 1.44 2.04 -0.14
N PRO A 52 0.59 1.41 -0.95
CA PRO A 52 1.01 0.71 -2.15
C PRO A 52 1.21 1.69 -3.31
N VAL A 53 2.22 2.56 -3.22
CA VAL A 53 2.49 3.58 -4.25
C VAL A 53 2.93 2.93 -5.55
N ASP A 54 2.14 3.16 -6.61
CA ASP A 54 2.42 2.79 -8.00
C ASP A 54 2.68 4.04 -8.88
N THR A 55 2.94 3.81 -10.16
CA THR A 55 3.20 4.89 -11.13
C THR A 55 1.97 5.74 -11.44
N TRP A 56 0.75 5.22 -11.25
CA TRP A 56 -0.48 5.98 -11.48
C TRP A 56 -0.73 6.96 -10.35
N ALA A 57 -0.61 6.53 -9.09
CA ALA A 57 -0.72 7.42 -7.94
C ALA A 57 0.33 8.52 -7.98
N VAL A 58 1.57 8.21 -8.36
CA VAL A 58 2.62 9.22 -8.60
C VAL A 58 2.16 10.26 -9.63
N LYS A 59 1.55 9.81 -10.73
CA LYS A 59 1.03 10.71 -11.77
C LYS A 59 -0.11 11.58 -11.25
N VAL A 60 -1.14 11.00 -10.62
CA VAL A 60 -2.31 11.76 -10.12
C VAL A 60 -1.86 12.76 -9.06
N VAL A 61 -1.06 12.34 -8.10
CA VAL A 61 -0.51 13.21 -7.03
C VAL A 61 0.28 14.38 -7.61
N SER A 62 1.12 14.13 -8.62
CA SER A 62 1.89 15.17 -9.31
C SER A 62 0.98 16.30 -9.81
N TYR A 63 -0.13 15.98 -10.46
CA TYR A 63 -1.05 16.99 -10.98
C TYR A 63 -1.94 17.61 -9.91
N GLU A 64 -2.42 16.82 -8.95
CA GLU A 64 -3.40 17.28 -7.96
C GLU A 64 -2.78 18.16 -6.87
N TRP A 65 -1.55 17.87 -6.45
CA TRP A 65 -0.91 18.52 -5.31
C TRP A 65 0.42 19.21 -5.62
N PHE A 66 0.97 19.01 -6.82
CA PHE A 66 2.30 19.53 -7.18
C PHE A 66 2.32 20.22 -8.55
N ASP A 67 1.18 20.70 -9.07
CA ASP A 67 1.07 21.45 -10.33
C ASP A 67 1.75 20.75 -11.54
N GLY A 68 1.73 19.42 -11.57
CA GLY A 68 2.34 18.60 -12.61
C GLY A 68 3.86 18.48 -12.53
N GLN A 69 4.49 18.95 -11.44
CA GLN A 69 5.93 18.78 -11.23
C GLN A 69 6.29 17.31 -10.98
N PRO A 70 7.48 16.85 -11.39
CA PRO A 70 7.91 15.47 -11.12
C PRO A 70 7.93 15.17 -9.62
N VAL A 71 7.19 14.13 -9.22
CA VAL A 71 7.16 13.63 -7.85
C VAL A 71 7.58 12.16 -7.81
N GLY A 72 7.98 11.69 -6.64
CA GLY A 72 8.30 10.29 -6.38
C GLY A 72 7.44 9.70 -5.27
N ARG A 73 7.84 8.50 -4.82
CA ARG A 73 7.11 7.78 -3.77
C ARG A 73 7.03 8.56 -2.46
N LYS A 74 8.07 9.32 -2.10
CA LYS A 74 8.11 10.08 -0.84
C LYS A 74 7.07 11.20 -0.82
N GLU A 75 6.90 11.88 -1.94
CA GLU A 75 5.92 12.95 -2.08
C GLU A 75 4.50 12.41 -2.04
N VAL A 76 4.25 11.23 -2.65
CA VAL A 76 2.96 10.53 -2.49
C VAL A 76 2.74 10.14 -1.04
N GLU A 77 3.74 9.58 -0.35
CA GLU A 77 3.62 9.25 1.06
C GLU A 77 3.28 10.47 1.91
N ALA A 78 3.98 11.59 1.69
CA ALA A 78 3.76 12.87 2.37
C ALA A 78 2.36 13.44 2.12
N ALA A 79 1.85 13.36 0.89
CA ALA A 79 0.49 13.81 0.54
C ALA A 79 -0.59 13.11 1.39
N PHE A 80 -0.33 11.87 1.80
CA PHE A 80 -1.24 11.08 2.61
C PHE A 80 -0.90 11.04 4.11
N GLU A 81 0.15 11.71 4.58
CA GLU A 81 0.57 11.66 5.99
C GLU A 81 -0.48 12.20 6.97
N GLN A 82 -1.29 13.17 6.54
CA GLN A 82 -2.30 13.81 7.40
C GLN A 82 -3.38 12.84 7.93
N TRP A 83 -3.57 11.69 7.29
CA TRP A 83 -4.52 10.65 7.73
C TRP A 83 -3.91 9.66 8.73
N GLY A 84 -2.64 9.83 9.11
CA GLY A 84 -1.99 9.05 10.16
C GLY A 84 -2.03 7.54 9.88
N ALA A 85 -2.50 6.75 10.86
CA ALA A 85 -2.62 5.29 10.74
C ALA A 85 -3.60 4.84 9.64
N TYR A 86 -4.51 5.72 9.20
CA TYR A 86 -5.52 5.42 8.17
C TYR A 86 -5.11 5.89 6.77
N LYS A 87 -3.87 6.34 6.59
CA LYS A 87 -3.38 6.87 5.31
C LYS A 87 -3.51 5.91 4.13
N GLY A 88 -3.31 4.61 4.35
CA GLY A 88 -3.52 3.58 3.33
C GLY A 88 -4.99 3.41 2.97
N LEU A 89 -5.91 3.61 3.92
CA LEU A 89 -7.36 3.57 3.64
C LEU A 89 -7.80 4.81 2.86
N ALA A 90 -7.31 5.99 3.23
CA ALA A 90 -7.54 7.22 2.49
C ALA A 90 -6.99 7.12 1.06
N TYR A 91 -5.79 6.56 0.90
CA TYR A 91 -5.20 6.25 -0.40
C TYR A 91 -6.08 5.27 -1.19
N TRP A 92 -6.53 4.19 -0.58
CA TRP A 92 -7.33 3.17 -1.27
C TRP A 92 -8.66 3.72 -1.78
N LEU A 93 -9.29 4.61 -1.02
CA LEU A 93 -10.57 5.23 -1.36
C LEU A 93 -10.42 6.57 -2.10
N TRP A 94 -9.19 6.96 -2.45
CA TRP A 94 -8.96 8.21 -3.16
C TRP A 94 -9.60 8.17 -4.55
N ASP A 95 -10.04 9.33 -5.02
CA ASP A 95 -10.53 9.44 -6.39
C ASP A 95 -9.33 9.43 -7.35
N TRP A 96 -9.00 8.24 -7.86
CA TRP A 96 -7.96 8.06 -8.85
C TRP A 96 -8.42 8.39 -10.27
N SER A 97 -9.63 8.93 -10.43
CA SER A 97 -10.14 9.40 -11.71
C SER A 97 -9.37 10.63 -12.14
N TYR A 98 -8.51 10.46 -13.14
CA TYR A 98 -7.85 11.58 -13.78
C TYR A 98 -8.82 12.23 -14.75
N LEU A 99 -9.44 13.35 -14.36
CA LEU A 99 -10.16 14.20 -15.30
C LEU A 99 -9.14 14.87 -16.23
N GLN A 100 -8.96 14.31 -17.43
CA GLN A 100 -8.50 15.10 -18.56
C GLN A 100 -9.59 16.09 -18.94
N THR A 101 -9.75 17.15 -18.16
CA THR A 101 -10.34 18.38 -18.71
C THR A 101 -9.27 18.97 -19.62
N ILE A 102 -9.41 18.62 -20.91
CA ILE A 102 -8.86 19.36 -22.05
C ILE A 102 -9.45 20.76 -22.01
#